data_AF-A0A328TUJ6-F1
#
_entry.id   AF-A0A328TUJ6-F1
#
_cell.length_a   1.000
_cell.length_b   1.000
_cell.length_c   1.000
_cell.angle_alpha   90.00
_cell.angle_beta   90.00
_cell.angle_gamma   90.00
#
_symmetry.space_group_name_H-M   'P 1'
#
loop_
_entity.id
_entity.type
_entity.pdbx_description
1 polymer ?
#
loop_
_entity_poly.entity_id
_entity_poly.type
_entity_poly.pdbx_seq_one_letter_code
_entity_poly.pdbx_strand_id
1 'polypeptide(L)' 'MKNFGLVKATTSEITAKFRNEDDELLSSLFTEATKLGANAIINLQYISGSYQRNGHAFVTSYLIATGDAVLLEDI' A
#
# COMPACT_ATOMS: atom_id res chain seq x y z
N MET A 1 -14.18 -8.01 -17.06
CA MET A 1 -13.55 -7.46 -15.83
C MET A 1 -14.04 -8.25 -14.62
N LYS A 2 -13.12 -8.91 -13.91
CA LYS A 2 -13.40 -9.68 -12.69
C LYS A 2 -12.78 -8.97 -11.49
N ASN A 3 -13.53 -8.79 -10.40
CA ASN A 3 -13.04 -8.18 -9.17
C ASN A 3 -12.72 -9.27 -8.12
N PHE A 4 -11.55 -9.20 -7.49
CA PHE A 4 -11.10 -10.11 -6.43
C PHE A 4 -11.24 -9.50 -5.03
N GLY A 5 -11.63 -8.23 -4.93
CA GLY A 5 -11.88 -7.52 -3.69
C GLY A 5 -10.75 -6.57 -3.31
N LEU A 6 -10.87 -6.02 -2.09
CA LEU A 6 -9.95 -5.03 -1.54
C LEU A 6 -8.60 -5.68 -1.19
N VAL A 7 -7.52 -5.09 -1.71
CA VAL A 7 -6.14 -5.37 -1.30
C VAL A 7 -5.57 -4.20 -0.51
N LYS A 8 -4.64 -4.50 0.39
CA LYS A 8 -4.02 -3.52 1.29
C LYS A 8 -2.54 -3.85 1.48
N ALA A 9 -1.71 -2.82 1.45
CA ALA A 9 -0.31 -2.88 1.85
C ALA A 9 -0.04 -1.76 2.86
N THR A 10 0.91 -1.98 3.77
CA THR A 10 1.26 -1.01 4.81
C THR A 10 2.77 -0.95 4.99
N THR A 11 3.30 0.26 5.08
CA THR A 11 4.66 0.51 5.54
C THR A 11 4.62 1.39 6.79
N SER A 12 5.45 1.08 7.77
CA SER A 12 5.51 1.74 9.08
C SER A 12 6.97 1.92 9.47
N GLU A 13 7.23 2.72 10.51
CA GLU A 13 8.60 3.00 10.99
C GLU A 13 9.41 3.92 10.06
N ILE A 14 8.74 4.74 9.26
CA ILE A 14 9.40 5.78 8.45
C ILE A 14 10.03 6.80 9.40
N THR A 15 11.35 6.69 9.59
CA THR A 15 12.16 7.54 10.46
C THR A 15 13.38 8.06 9.70
N ALA A 16 13.48 9.38 9.56
CA ALA A 16 14.66 10.13 9.09
C ALA A 16 15.26 9.75 7.71
N LYS A 17 14.64 8.85 6.93
CA LYS A 17 15.06 8.50 5.57
C LYS A 17 13.91 8.73 4.59
N PHE A 18 14.21 9.46 3.52
CA PHE A 18 13.44 9.47 2.28
C PHE A 18 14.02 8.34 1.42
N ARG A 19 13.29 7.25 1.25
CA ARG A 19 13.79 6.05 0.61
C ARG A 19 12.66 5.34 -0.15
N ASN A 20 12.21 5.91 -1.27
CA ASN A 20 11.21 5.36 -2.20
C ASN A 20 10.15 4.44 -1.53
N GLU A 21 9.63 4.85 -0.37
CA GLU A 21 8.76 4.01 0.45
C GLU A 21 7.41 3.79 -0.25
N ASP A 22 7.06 4.67 -1.18
CA ASP A 22 5.94 4.60 -2.09
C ASP A 22 6.10 3.48 -3.13
N ASP A 23 7.27 3.37 -3.78
CA ASP A 23 7.55 2.30 -4.76
C ASP A 23 7.51 0.92 -4.10
N GLU A 24 8.15 0.78 -2.92
CA GLU A 24 8.15 -0.49 -2.17
C GLU A 24 6.73 -0.89 -1.71
N LEU A 25 5.94 0.10 -1.27
CA LEU A 25 4.56 -0.10 -0.86
C LEU A 25 3.66 -0.49 -2.03
N LEU A 26 3.82 0.16 -3.19
CA LEU A 26 3.12 -0.17 -4.42
C LEU A 26 3.47 -1.56 -4.92
N SER A 27 4.76 -1.90 -4.92
CA SER A 27 5.24 -3.23 -5.29
C SER A 27 4.64 -4.32 -4.38
N SER A 28 4.55 -4.03 -3.07
CA SER A 28 3.91 -4.91 -2.10
C SER A 28 2.41 -5.07 -2.38
N LEU A 29 1.70 -3.97 -2.68
CA LEU A 29 0.28 -3.99 -3.01
C LEU A 29 0.01 -4.79 -4.30
N PHE A 30 0.84 -4.58 -5.33
CA PHE A 30 0.77 -5.33 -6.60
C PHE A 30 1.06 -6.81 -6.39
N THR A 31 2.00 -7.16 -5.51
CA THR A 31 2.29 -8.54 -5.16
C THR A 31 1.07 -9.21 -4.53
N GLU A 32 0.37 -8.54 -3.62
CA GLU A 32 -0.88 -9.05 -3.03
C GLU A 32 -1.99 -9.22 -4.07
N ALA A 33 -2.15 -8.26 -4.99
CA ALA A 33 -3.12 -8.37 -6.09
C ALA A 33 -2.78 -9.53 -7.05
N THR A 34 -1.49 -9.70 -7.39
CA THR A 34 -1.01 -10.76 -8.29
C THR A 34 -1.23 -12.15 -7.70
N LYS A 35 -1.06 -12.32 -6.37
CA LYS A 35 -1.38 -13.58 -5.67
C LYS A 35 -2.85 -14.01 -5.86
N LEU A 36 -3.75 -13.04 -6.03
CA LEU A 36 -5.18 -13.29 -6.29
C LEU A 36 -5.47 -13.55 -7.78
N GLY A 37 -4.48 -13.44 -8.66
CA GLY A 37 -4.64 -13.53 -10.10
C GLY A 37 -5.15 -12.24 -10.75
N ALA A 38 -5.06 -11.10 -10.06
CA ALA A 38 -5.37 -9.80 -10.62
C ALA A 38 -4.19 -9.26 -11.47
N ASN A 39 -4.50 -8.47 -12.50
CA ASN A 39 -3.50 -7.78 -13.33
C ASN A 39 -3.54 -6.26 -13.20
N ALA A 40 -4.55 -5.71 -12.52
CA ALA A 40 -4.68 -4.29 -12.27
C ALA A 40 -5.24 -4.02 -10.87
N ILE A 41 -4.95 -2.83 -10.36
CA ILE A 41 -5.54 -2.28 -9.14
C ILE A 41 -6.26 -0.99 -9.51
N ILE A 42 -7.53 -0.89 -9.17
CA ILE A 42 -8.33 0.32 -9.35
C ILE A 42 -8.71 0.93 -8.00
N ASN A 43 -9.24 2.16 -8.01
CA ASN A 43 -9.62 2.89 -6.80
C ASN A 43 -8.49 2.98 -5.76
N LEU A 44 -7.25 3.15 -6.24
CA LEU A 44 -6.08 3.27 -5.38
C LEU A 44 -6.22 4.47 -4.44
N GLN A 45 -6.05 4.24 -3.16
CA GLN A 45 -6.04 5.26 -2.12
C GLN A 45 -4.79 5.12 -1.27
N TYR A 46 -4.22 6.27 -0.91
CA TYR A 46 -3.13 6.38 0.05
C TYR A 46 -3.61 7.07 1.30
N ILE A 47 -3.32 6.45 2.43
CA ILE A 47 -3.59 7.00 3.76
C ILE A 47 -2.25 7.08 4.46
N SER A 48 -1.81 8.29 4.78
CA SER A 48 -0.64 8.51 5.61
C SER A 48 -1.04 9.09 6.96
N GLY A 49 -0.24 8.81 7.97
CA GLY A 49 -0.43 9.38 9.29
C GLY A 49 0.81 9.22 10.13
N SER A 50 0.82 9.89 11.27
CA SER A 50 1.92 9.82 12.23
C SER A 50 1.37 9.50 13.62
N TYR A 51 2.07 8.62 14.33
CA TYR A 51 1.79 8.31 15.73
C TYR A 51 3.06 8.44 16.54
N GLN A 52 2.90 8.74 17.83
CA GLN A 52 4.02 8.76 18.76
C GLN A 52 4.23 7.35 19.29
N ARG A 53 5.44 6.81 19.08
CA ARG A 53 5.86 5.54 19.68
C ARG A 53 6.88 5.88 20.77
N ASN A 54 6.58 5.53 22.02
CA ASN A 54 7.47 5.71 23.17
C ASN A 54 7.77 7.18 23.59
N GLY A 55 6.81 8.09 23.48
CA GLY A 55 6.91 9.46 24.04
C GLY A 55 7.28 10.56 23.03
N HIS A 56 7.40 11.80 23.52
CA HIS A 56 7.42 13.04 22.73
C HIS A 56 8.58 13.18 21.71
N ALA A 57 9.59 12.32 21.77
CA ALA A 57 10.81 12.44 20.96
C ALA A 57 10.84 11.57 19.68
N PHE A 58 9.91 10.60 19.52
CA PHE A 58 9.90 9.70 18.36
C PHE A 58 8.53 9.73 17.67
N VAL A 59 8.42 10.58 16.64
CA VAL A 59 7.28 10.59 15.73
C VAL A 59 7.54 9.54 14.65
N THR A 60 6.70 8.50 14.62
CA THR A 60 6.74 7.47 13.58
C THR A 60 5.61 7.72 12.59
N SER A 61 5.93 7.70 11.30
CA SER A 61 4.94 7.81 10.24
C SER A 61 4.61 6.43 9.66
N TYR A 62 3.39 6.29 9.18
CA TYR A 62 2.92 5.14 8.43
C TYR A 62 2.32 5.59 7.10
N LEU A 63 2.36 4.69 6.13
CA LEU A 63 1.66 4.79 4.87
C LEU A 63 0.87 3.49 4.64
N ILE A 64 -0.37 3.64 4.21
CA ILE A 64 -1.27 2.54 3.85
C ILE A 64 -1.69 2.79 2.41
N ALA A 65 -1.51 1.79 1.56
CA ALA A 65 -2.07 1.78 0.22
C ALA A 65 -3.21 0.75 0.16
N THR A 66 -4.35 1.14 -0.39
CA THR A 66 -5.51 0.26 -0.58
C THR A 66 -6.04 0.41 -1.99
N GLY A 67 -6.62 -0.66 -2.55
CA GLY A 67 -7.32 -0.60 -3.83
C GLY A 67 -8.06 -1.90 -4.12
N ASP A 68 -8.86 -1.94 -5.18
CA ASP A 68 -9.57 -3.14 -5.61
C ASP A 68 -8.73 -3.89 -6.65
N ALA A 69 -8.42 -5.16 -6.36
CA ALA A 69 -7.69 -6.04 -7.27
C ALA A 69 -8.64 -6.58 -8.34
N VAL A 70 -8.30 -6.36 -9.63
CA VAL A 70 -9.16 -6.72 -10.76
C VAL A 70 -8.37 -7.44 -11.86
N LEU A 71 -9.03 -8.35 -12.56
CA LEU A 71 -8.57 -8.92 -13.83
C LEU A 71 -9.31 -8.24 -14.98
N LEU A 72 -8.55 -7.56 -15.83
CA LEU A 72 -8.99 -7.02 -17.10
C LEU A 72 -8.55 -7.99 -18.20
N GLU A 73 -9.52 -8.59 -18.90
CA GLU A 73 -9.28 -9.67 -19.88
C GLU A 73 -8.86 -9.13 -21.27
N ASP A 74 -9.03 -7.84 -21.54
CA ASP A 74 -8.74 -7.17 -22.82
C ASP A 74 -7.62 -6.11 -22.69
N ILE A 75 -6.43 -6.48 -22.21
CA ILE A 75 -5.22 -5.62 -22.25
C ILE A 75 -4.28 -6.08 -23.35
#